data_AF-A0A951B6P3-F1
#
_entry.id   AF-A0A951B6P3-F1
#
_cell.length_a   1.000
_cell.length_b   1.000
_cell.length_c   1.000
_cell.angle_alpha   90.00
_cell.angle_beta   90.00
_cell.angle_gamma   90.00
#
_symmetry.space_group_name_H-M   'P 1'
#
loop_
_entity.id
_entity.type
_entity.pdbx_description
1 polymer ?
#
loop_
_entity_poly.entity_id
_entity_poly.type
_entity_poly.pdbx_seq_one_letter_code
_entity_poly.pdbx_strand_id
1 'polypeptide(L)'
;MMRLPSAALGLMAWVWVGGLHAASTDPAPPAENRPLASEASHDLERLGDLLLNSGAAIGEGAEPAMKQQSVKCELGKLDGMSVRRLVGCGSATMITFPADPSLKLVRFEIDPGDAKISGGTRAEFQDLYKAHNGEENWYRFSDALPRDFPLPNNRVVLAQWHEYVAGDGNALRPPLAHRLINGQFVVTLWNSTLYAESKGDGDGLTLFREPKFELGVFHEYVYRILWSPDEKGLVTGWRRTKCLLVKATCETGAWEKFIDYKGPIGYSDIGGYYFKYGLYTTHKFDQPMIEYALDYARGPTANSVNAVGALFQN
;
A
#
# COMPACT_ATOMS: atom_id res chain seq x y z
N MET A 1 -13.33 57.79 -29.80
CA MET A 1 -12.81 57.12 -28.59
C MET A 1 -13.98 56.49 -27.85
N MET A 2 -14.18 55.19 -28.06
CA MET A 2 -15.27 54.41 -27.48
C MET A 2 -14.96 54.10 -26.01
N ARG A 3 -15.92 54.38 -25.11
CA ARG A 3 -16.03 53.79 -23.78
C ARG A 3 -17.43 53.17 -23.69
N LEU A 4 -17.48 51.84 -23.60
CA LEU A 4 -18.68 51.09 -23.22
C LEU A 4 -18.68 50.90 -21.69
N PRO A 5 -19.83 50.94 -21.00
CA PRO A 5 -19.92 50.67 -19.57
C PRO A 5 -20.10 49.18 -19.26
N SER A 6 -19.59 48.79 -18.10
CA SER A 6 -19.59 47.44 -17.51
C SER A 6 -20.96 46.78 -17.46
N ALA A 7 -21.01 45.53 -17.92
CA ALA A 7 -22.13 44.62 -17.71
C ALA A 7 -22.04 43.98 -16.31
N ALA A 8 -23.17 43.96 -15.63
CA ALA A 8 -23.41 43.27 -14.37
C ALA A 8 -23.36 41.74 -14.56
N LEU A 9 -22.62 41.05 -13.71
CA LEU A 9 -22.68 39.59 -13.55
C LEU A 9 -23.58 39.29 -12.34
N GLY A 10 -24.73 38.69 -12.63
CA GLY A 10 -25.68 38.23 -11.63
C GLY A 10 -25.12 37.03 -10.85
N LEU A 11 -25.21 37.11 -9.52
CA LEU A 11 -25.09 35.95 -8.64
C LEU A 11 -26.33 35.05 -8.83
N MET A 12 -26.12 33.83 -9.33
CA MET A 12 -27.08 32.74 -9.11
C MET A 12 -26.65 31.97 -7.87
N ALA A 13 -27.42 32.14 -6.79
CA ALA A 13 -27.38 31.30 -5.61
C ALA A 13 -28.13 29.99 -5.91
N TRP A 14 -27.44 28.85 -5.79
CA TRP A 14 -28.09 27.55 -5.75
C TRP A 14 -28.42 27.22 -4.29
N VAL A 15 -29.72 27.19 -3.99
CA VAL A 15 -30.26 26.65 -2.73
C VAL A 15 -30.32 25.13 -2.89
N TRP A 16 -29.52 24.41 -2.11
CA TRP A 16 -29.62 22.95 -2.00
C TRP A 16 -30.55 22.62 -0.82
N VAL A 17 -31.67 21.96 -1.12
CA VAL A 17 -32.63 21.47 -0.12
C VAL A 17 -32.15 20.10 0.36
N GLY A 18 -31.53 20.07 1.54
CA GLY A 18 -31.11 18.83 2.20
C GLY A 18 -32.30 18.07 2.75
N GLY A 19 -32.61 16.91 2.15
CA GLY A 19 -33.51 15.92 2.72
C GLY A 19 -32.79 15.13 3.81
N LEU A 20 -33.21 15.30 5.05
CA LEU A 20 -32.86 14.40 6.16
C LEU A 20 -33.40 13.00 5.87
N HIS A 21 -32.52 12.02 5.67
CA HIS A 21 -32.84 10.61 5.87
C HIS A 21 -32.24 10.17 7.20
N ALA A 22 -33.11 9.73 8.11
CA ALA A 22 -32.73 9.14 9.38
C ALA A 22 -31.88 7.89 9.14
N ALA A 23 -30.71 7.84 9.76
CA ALA A 23 -29.91 6.63 9.83
C ALA A 23 -30.63 5.60 10.72
N SER A 24 -30.93 4.42 10.17
CA SER A 24 -31.33 3.25 10.97
C SER A 24 -30.15 2.89 11.88
N THR A 25 -30.46 2.69 13.16
CA THR A 25 -29.52 2.30 14.22
C THR A 25 -29.54 0.79 14.45
N ASP A 26 -29.65 -0.01 13.38
CA ASP A 26 -29.56 -1.45 13.54
C ASP A 26 -28.09 -1.85 13.74
N PRO A 27 -27.74 -2.52 14.86
CA PRO A 27 -26.39 -3.01 15.07
C PRO A 27 -26.07 -4.04 13.99
N ALA A 28 -24.93 -3.85 13.31
CA ALA A 28 -24.42 -4.83 12.36
C ALA A 28 -24.34 -6.22 13.03
N PRO A 29 -24.78 -7.29 12.34
CA PRO A 29 -24.68 -8.63 12.90
C PRO A 29 -23.20 -8.95 13.20
N PRO A 30 -22.92 -9.70 14.28
CA PRO A 30 -21.56 -10.11 14.60
C PRO A 30 -20.97 -10.86 13.41
N ALA A 31 -19.74 -10.49 13.01
CA ALA A 31 -19.01 -11.19 11.96
C ALA A 31 -18.90 -12.67 12.35
N GLU A 32 -19.57 -13.54 11.60
CA GLU A 32 -19.46 -14.99 11.79
C GLU A 32 -17.99 -15.39 11.64
N ASN A 33 -17.49 -16.15 12.62
CA ASN A 33 -16.21 -16.84 12.57
C ASN A 33 -16.25 -17.82 11.38
N ARG A 34 -15.85 -17.37 10.19
CA ARG A 34 -15.51 -18.27 9.09
C ARG A 34 -14.37 -19.18 9.57
N PRO A 35 -14.50 -20.51 9.45
CA PRO A 35 -13.37 -21.39 9.68
C PRO A 35 -12.24 -20.99 8.72
N LEU A 36 -11.00 -20.96 9.20
CA LEU A 36 -9.76 -20.80 8.41
C LEU A 36 -9.51 -21.98 7.43
N ALA A 37 -10.55 -22.70 6.99
CA ALA A 37 -10.44 -24.08 6.55
C ALA A 37 -10.38 -24.27 5.02
N SER A 38 -9.39 -25.08 4.64
CA SER A 38 -9.21 -25.95 3.47
C SER A 38 -8.74 -25.40 2.12
N GLU A 39 -8.91 -24.12 1.75
CA GLU A 39 -8.33 -23.63 0.48
C GLU A 39 -6.96 -22.97 0.64
N ALA A 40 -6.61 -22.52 1.86
CA ALA A 40 -5.27 -22.03 2.18
C ALA A 40 -4.17 -23.10 2.00
N SER A 41 -4.51 -24.40 1.99
CA SER A 41 -3.53 -25.46 1.79
C SER A 41 -2.98 -25.50 0.36
N HIS A 42 -3.75 -25.10 -0.66
CA HIS A 42 -3.23 -25.04 -2.03
C HIS A 42 -2.32 -23.83 -2.28
N ASP A 43 -2.58 -22.70 -1.63
CA ASP A 43 -1.67 -21.54 -1.65
C ASP A 43 -0.38 -21.82 -0.88
N LEU A 44 -0.44 -22.61 0.19
CA LEU A 44 0.71 -22.98 0.99
C LEU A 44 1.49 -24.17 0.44
N GLU A 45 0.87 -25.09 -0.30
CA GLU A 45 1.59 -26.07 -1.13
C GLU A 45 2.33 -25.36 -2.27
N ARG A 46 1.81 -24.23 -2.79
CA ARG A 46 2.51 -23.40 -3.79
C ARG A 46 3.58 -22.49 -3.20
N LEU A 47 3.38 -21.96 -2.00
CA LEU A 47 4.46 -21.37 -1.20
C LEU A 47 5.48 -22.44 -0.80
N GLY A 48 5.02 -23.66 -0.52
CA GLY A 48 5.79 -24.88 -0.29
C GLY A 48 6.64 -25.26 -1.49
N ASP A 49 6.11 -25.22 -2.70
CA ASP A 49 6.86 -25.43 -3.94
C ASP A 49 7.88 -24.32 -4.22
N LEU A 50 7.59 -23.09 -3.76
CA LEU A 50 8.54 -21.96 -3.71
C LEU A 50 9.59 -22.13 -2.60
N LEU A 51 9.29 -22.86 -1.52
CA LEU A 51 10.16 -23.15 -0.37
C LEU A 51 11.06 -24.38 -0.63
N LEU A 52 10.54 -25.43 -1.26
CA LEU A 52 11.16 -26.75 -1.44
C LEU A 52 12.17 -26.80 -2.60
N ASN A 53 12.07 -25.88 -3.56
CA ASN A 53 13.07 -25.76 -4.63
C ASN A 53 14.34 -25.00 -4.21
N SER A 54 14.49 -24.62 -2.93
CA SER A 54 15.67 -23.90 -2.41
C SER A 54 16.84 -24.81 -1.99
N GLY A 55 16.74 -26.13 -2.19
CA GLY A 55 17.87 -27.07 -2.06
C GLY A 55 18.26 -27.45 -0.62
N ALA A 56 17.46 -27.09 0.38
CA ALA A 56 17.60 -27.66 1.72
C ALA A 56 16.98 -29.06 1.72
N ALA A 57 17.83 -30.10 1.66
CA ALA A 57 17.41 -31.48 1.89
C ALA A 57 16.87 -31.62 3.31
N ILE A 58 15.55 -31.64 3.46
CA ILE A 58 14.89 -31.95 4.72
C ILE A 58 14.81 -33.47 4.79
N GLY A 59 15.52 -34.07 5.74
CA GLY A 59 15.42 -35.51 5.99
C GLY A 59 13.99 -35.91 6.35
N GLU A 60 13.59 -37.11 5.95
CA GLU A 60 12.27 -37.68 6.28
C GLU A 60 11.99 -37.60 7.79
N GLY A 61 11.10 -36.69 8.18
CA GLY A 61 10.73 -36.48 9.57
C GLY A 61 10.06 -35.13 9.78
N ALA A 62 8.75 -35.07 9.56
CA ALA A 62 7.81 -33.98 9.87
C ALA A 62 8.33 -32.56 9.59
N GLU A 63 7.92 -31.98 8.45
CA GLU A 63 8.14 -30.55 8.19
C GLU A 63 7.60 -29.71 9.36
N PRO A 64 8.39 -28.77 9.91
CA PRO A 64 7.91 -27.89 10.95
C PRO A 64 6.85 -26.97 10.34
N ALA A 65 5.58 -27.25 10.66
CA ALA A 65 4.44 -26.52 10.12
C ALA A 65 4.58 -25.01 10.36
N MET A 66 4.47 -24.22 9.28
CA MET A 66 4.40 -22.76 9.36
C MET A 66 3.28 -22.34 10.31
N LYS A 67 3.56 -21.37 11.19
CA LYS A 67 2.55 -20.83 12.09
C LYS A 67 1.83 -19.67 11.41
N GLN A 68 0.50 -19.73 11.37
CA GLN A 68 -0.36 -18.69 10.83
C GLN A 68 -1.24 -18.11 11.93
N GLN A 69 -1.34 -16.78 11.99
CA GLN A 69 -2.13 -16.09 12.99
C GLN A 69 -2.87 -14.90 12.38
N SER A 70 -4.17 -14.80 12.63
CA SER A 70 -4.93 -13.60 12.28
C SER A 70 -4.37 -12.39 13.01
N VAL A 71 -3.96 -11.38 12.26
CA VAL A 71 -3.45 -10.13 12.84
C VAL A 71 -4.58 -9.39 13.57
N LYS A 72 -5.79 -9.41 13.01
CA LYS A 72 -6.94 -8.68 13.57
C LYS A 72 -7.49 -9.35 14.83
N CYS A 73 -7.63 -10.68 14.82
CA CYS A 73 -8.42 -11.38 15.84
C CYS A 73 -7.57 -12.13 16.87
N GLU A 74 -6.34 -12.51 16.55
CA GLU A 74 -5.44 -13.18 17.50
C GLU A 74 -4.36 -12.25 18.03
N LEU A 75 -3.69 -11.48 17.16
CA LEU A 75 -2.63 -10.57 17.60
C LEU A 75 -3.19 -9.25 18.15
N GLY A 76 -4.21 -8.70 17.48
CA GLY A 76 -4.94 -7.49 17.88
C GLY A 76 -4.16 -6.17 17.79
N LYS A 77 -2.82 -6.22 17.77
CA LYS A 77 -1.92 -5.08 17.65
C LYS A 77 -0.59 -5.48 17.02
N LEU A 78 0.06 -4.52 16.40
CA LEU A 78 1.43 -4.64 15.87
C LEU A 78 2.21 -3.39 16.31
N ASP A 79 3.49 -3.55 16.66
CA ASP A 79 4.29 -2.43 17.10
C ASP A 79 4.51 -1.42 15.97
N GLY A 80 4.41 -0.13 16.28
CA GLY A 80 4.49 0.95 15.29
C GLY A 80 3.38 0.98 14.22
N MET A 81 2.41 0.07 14.27
CA MET A 81 1.44 -0.17 13.20
C MET A 81 -0.01 -0.15 13.66
N SER A 82 -0.88 0.52 12.90
CA SER A 82 -2.32 0.45 13.07
C SER A 82 -2.94 -0.67 12.23
N VAL A 83 -3.78 -1.49 12.88
CA VAL A 83 -4.56 -2.57 12.26
C VAL A 83 -6.04 -2.21 12.09
N ARG A 84 -6.39 -0.92 12.22
CA ARG A 84 -7.79 -0.45 12.15
C ARG A 84 -8.43 -0.63 10.78
N ARG A 85 -7.62 -0.74 9.72
CA ARG A 85 -8.06 -0.92 8.33
C ARG A 85 -8.13 -2.38 7.88
N LEU A 86 -8.10 -3.32 8.82
CA LEU A 86 -8.46 -4.71 8.56
C LEU A 86 -9.96 -4.89 8.82
N VAL A 87 -10.69 -5.34 7.80
CA VAL A 87 -12.15 -5.51 7.83
C VAL A 87 -12.58 -6.70 8.68
N GLY A 88 -11.80 -7.78 8.72
CA GLY A 88 -12.10 -8.98 9.50
C GLY A 88 -10.87 -9.81 9.85
N CYS A 89 -11.10 -10.98 10.42
CA CYS A 89 -10.02 -11.88 10.87
C CYS A 89 -9.15 -12.39 9.71
N GLY A 90 -9.74 -12.60 8.53
CA GLY A 90 -9.03 -13.08 7.33
C GLY A 90 -8.24 -12.00 6.58
N SER A 91 -8.46 -10.72 6.89
CA SER A 91 -7.89 -9.62 6.09
C SER A 91 -6.36 -9.54 6.15
N ALA A 92 -5.76 -10.00 7.25
CA ALA A 92 -4.31 -10.12 7.34
C ALA A 92 -3.92 -11.29 8.25
N THR A 93 -3.06 -12.16 7.72
CA THR A 93 -2.50 -13.32 8.44
C THR A 93 -0.98 -13.17 8.52
N MET A 94 -0.44 -13.19 9.74
CA MET A 94 0.99 -13.26 9.99
C MET A 94 1.44 -14.71 9.81
N ILE A 95 2.42 -14.92 8.94
CA ILE A 95 3.02 -16.23 8.66
C ILE A 95 4.43 -16.21 9.26
N THR A 96 4.69 -17.11 10.20
CA THR A 96 6.01 -17.27 10.84
C THR A 96 6.62 -18.60 10.43
N PHE A 97 7.88 -18.51 9.97
CA PHE A 97 8.67 -19.67 9.57
C PHE A 97 9.49 -20.17 10.76
N PRO A 98 9.37 -21.45 11.15
CA PRO A 98 10.18 -22.00 12.25
C PRO A 98 11.69 -21.96 11.96
N ALA A 99 12.08 -22.10 10.69
CA ALA A 99 13.47 -22.05 10.25
C ALA A 99 14.10 -20.64 10.35
N ASP A 100 13.28 -19.59 10.23
CA ASP A 100 13.69 -18.21 10.43
C ASP A 100 12.54 -17.39 11.04
N PRO A 101 12.42 -17.39 12.39
CA PRO A 101 11.38 -16.64 13.08
C PRO A 101 11.50 -15.12 12.93
N SER A 102 12.64 -14.62 12.41
CA SER A 102 12.84 -13.19 12.17
C SER A 102 12.10 -12.72 10.92
N LEU A 103 11.88 -13.62 9.95
CA LEU A 103 11.10 -13.34 8.74
C LEU A 103 9.62 -13.13 9.09
N LYS A 104 9.12 -11.92 8.84
CA LYS A 104 7.72 -11.54 9.12
C LYS A 104 6.93 -11.39 7.83
N LEU A 105 6.43 -12.51 7.32
CA LEU A 105 5.56 -12.53 6.15
C LEU A 105 4.12 -12.20 6.57
N VAL A 106 3.49 -11.28 5.86
CA VAL A 106 2.08 -10.95 6.04
C VAL A 106 1.34 -11.27 4.75
N ARG A 107 0.29 -12.08 4.84
CA ARG A 107 -0.67 -12.29 3.76
C ARG A 107 -1.86 -11.38 3.98
N PHE A 108 -2.06 -10.39 3.11
CA PHE A 108 -3.25 -9.58 3.03
C PHE A 108 -4.25 -10.21 2.07
N GLU A 109 -5.53 -10.15 2.41
CA GLU A 109 -6.61 -10.63 1.56
C GLU A 109 -7.81 -9.68 1.63
N ILE A 110 -8.43 -9.45 0.47
CA ILE A 110 -9.74 -8.81 0.37
C ILE A 110 -10.68 -9.66 -0.47
N ASP A 111 -11.92 -9.80 0.00
CA ASP A 111 -12.98 -10.53 -0.66
C ASP A 111 -14.00 -9.58 -1.33
N PRO A 112 -14.64 -9.97 -2.45
CA PRO A 112 -15.72 -9.18 -3.06
C PRO A 112 -16.88 -8.85 -2.12
N GLY A 113 -17.10 -9.71 -1.12
CA GLY A 113 -18.15 -9.57 -0.11
C GLY A 113 -17.75 -8.76 1.12
N ASP A 114 -16.50 -8.31 1.23
CA ASP A 114 -16.03 -7.60 2.40
C ASP A 114 -16.72 -6.24 2.59
N ALA A 115 -16.98 -5.90 3.86
CA ALA A 115 -17.52 -4.60 4.22
C ALA A 115 -16.55 -3.47 3.85
N LYS A 116 -17.11 -2.34 3.38
CA LYS A 116 -16.30 -1.18 3.00
C LYS A 116 -15.87 -0.39 4.24
N ILE A 117 -14.61 0.01 4.28
CA ILE A 117 -14.06 0.94 5.25
C ILE A 117 -13.64 2.21 4.50
N SER A 118 -14.11 3.37 4.96
CA SER A 118 -13.78 4.67 4.34
C SER A 118 -13.97 4.68 2.82
N GLY A 119 -15.11 4.16 2.35
CA GLY A 119 -15.51 4.20 0.93
C GLY A 119 -14.96 3.10 0.02
N GLY A 120 -14.14 2.16 0.51
CA GLY A 120 -13.64 1.06 -0.31
C GLY A 120 -13.32 -0.22 0.48
N THR A 121 -13.01 -1.28 -0.25
CA THR A 121 -12.61 -2.58 0.30
C THR A 121 -11.10 -2.56 0.53
N ARG A 122 -10.66 -3.00 1.72
CA ARG A 122 -9.26 -2.86 2.13
C ARG A 122 -8.81 -3.90 3.16
N ALA A 123 -7.52 -4.19 3.08
CA ALA A 123 -6.72 -4.85 4.08
C ALA A 123 -5.35 -4.15 4.12
N GLU A 124 -5.24 -3.10 4.93
CA GLU A 124 -4.03 -2.28 4.99
C GLU A 124 -3.52 -2.19 6.43
N PHE A 125 -2.20 -2.26 6.60
CA PHE A 125 -1.55 -1.67 7.77
C PHE A 125 -1.27 -0.19 7.53
N GLN A 126 -1.20 0.57 8.62
CA GLN A 126 -0.75 1.96 8.60
C GLN A 126 0.42 2.12 9.57
N ASP A 127 1.55 2.67 9.11
CA ASP A 127 2.61 3.16 10.00
C ASP A 127 2.06 4.33 10.84
N LEU A 128 2.27 4.27 12.15
CA LEU A 128 1.84 5.31 13.08
C LEU A 128 2.71 6.56 13.03
N TYR A 129 3.93 6.45 12.48
CA TYR A 129 4.80 7.59 12.27
C TYR A 129 4.28 8.49 11.15
N LYS A 130 4.45 9.81 11.36
CA LYS A 130 4.05 10.85 10.42
C LYS A 130 5.28 11.70 10.08
N ALA A 131 5.76 11.57 8.86
CA ALA A 131 6.83 12.41 8.34
C ALA A 131 6.33 13.85 8.16
N HIS A 132 7.09 14.85 8.54
CA HIS A 132 6.72 16.25 8.37
C HIS A 132 7.23 16.83 7.04
N ASN A 133 6.64 17.94 6.60
CA ASN A 133 7.23 18.74 5.52
C ASN A 133 8.64 19.20 5.95
N GLY A 134 9.60 19.09 5.03
CA GLY A 134 11.03 19.30 5.24
C GLY A 134 11.79 18.07 5.73
N GLU A 135 11.11 16.97 6.05
CA GLU A 135 11.74 15.76 6.58
C GLU A 135 12.12 14.78 5.45
N GLU A 136 13.33 14.22 5.58
CA GLU A 136 13.77 13.10 4.74
C GLU A 136 13.54 11.78 5.47
N ASN A 137 12.90 10.83 4.77
CA ASN A 137 12.69 9.47 5.26
C ASN A 137 13.07 8.44 4.20
N TRP A 138 13.61 7.35 4.71
CA TRP A 138 13.87 6.13 3.96
C TRP A 138 12.83 5.08 4.30
N TYR A 139 12.38 4.36 3.29
CA TYR A 139 11.44 3.24 3.40
C TYR A 139 11.98 2.04 2.65
N ARG A 140 11.78 0.85 3.20
CA ARG A 140 12.04 -0.42 2.53
C ARG A 140 10.86 -1.35 2.77
N PHE A 141 10.45 -2.07 1.74
CA PHE A 141 9.46 -3.14 1.85
C PHE A 141 9.55 -4.01 0.62
N SER A 142 9.01 -5.23 0.75
CA SER A 142 8.85 -6.15 -0.36
C SER A 142 7.38 -6.56 -0.46
N ASP A 143 6.88 -6.71 -1.68
CA ASP A 143 5.58 -7.27 -1.96
C ASP A 143 5.64 -8.36 -3.03
N ALA A 144 4.64 -9.24 -3.03
CA ALA A 144 4.42 -10.22 -4.07
C ALA A 144 2.93 -10.44 -4.25
N LEU A 145 2.53 -10.60 -5.51
CA LEU A 145 1.20 -11.04 -5.87
C LEU A 145 1.29 -12.49 -6.37
N PRO A 146 0.38 -13.40 -6.00
CA PRO A 146 0.42 -14.77 -6.48
C PRO A 146 0.21 -14.84 -8.01
N ARG A 147 0.62 -15.95 -8.63
CA ARG A 147 0.58 -16.12 -10.11
C ARG A 147 -0.83 -16.03 -10.69
N ASP A 148 -1.82 -16.39 -9.91
CA ASP A 148 -3.24 -16.37 -10.21
C ASP A 148 -3.95 -15.13 -9.64
N PHE A 149 -3.19 -14.11 -9.22
CA PHE A 149 -3.77 -12.83 -8.82
C PHE A 149 -4.69 -12.30 -9.93
N PRO A 150 -5.96 -11.95 -9.62
CA PRO A 150 -6.90 -11.50 -10.63
C PRO A 150 -6.53 -10.09 -11.07
N LEU A 151 -5.73 -9.99 -12.15
CA LEU A 151 -5.27 -8.72 -12.68
C LEU A 151 -6.48 -7.83 -12.96
N PRO A 152 -6.62 -6.71 -12.23
CA PRO A 152 -7.84 -5.94 -12.30
C PRO A 152 -7.88 -5.21 -13.65
N ASN A 153 -9.03 -5.22 -14.29
CA ASN A 153 -9.39 -4.26 -15.35
C ASN A 153 -9.63 -2.84 -14.81
N ASN A 154 -9.32 -2.63 -13.53
CA ASN A 154 -9.56 -1.43 -12.75
C ASN A 154 -8.28 -1.11 -11.94
N ARG A 155 -8.47 -0.47 -10.78
CA ARG A 155 -7.40 -0.01 -9.90
C ARG A 155 -7.36 -0.77 -8.59
N VAL A 156 -6.17 -1.19 -8.19
CA VAL A 156 -5.85 -1.68 -6.84
C VAL A 156 -4.61 -0.93 -6.35
N VAL A 157 -4.60 -0.52 -5.10
CA VAL A 157 -3.45 0.07 -4.42
C VAL A 157 -2.77 -1.02 -3.59
N LEU A 158 -1.44 -1.12 -3.71
CA LEU A 158 -0.60 -2.10 -2.99
C LEU A 158 0.17 -1.42 -1.85
N ALA A 159 0.59 -0.17 -2.07
CA ALA A 159 1.25 0.65 -1.08
C ALA A 159 0.97 2.13 -1.33
N GLN A 160 0.92 2.93 -0.28
CA GLN A 160 0.66 4.37 -0.42
C GLN A 160 1.15 5.17 0.79
N TRP A 161 1.68 6.35 0.51
CA TRP A 161 1.89 7.40 1.50
C TRP A 161 0.70 8.33 1.43
N HIS A 162 0.08 8.54 2.57
CA HIS A 162 -1.13 9.35 2.69
C HIS A 162 -0.87 10.49 3.66
N GLU A 163 -1.47 11.64 3.40
CA GLU A 163 -1.42 12.76 4.33
C GLU A 163 -2.25 12.48 5.59
N TYR A 164 -1.81 13.07 6.68
CA TYR A 164 -2.58 13.26 7.89
C TYR A 164 -3.08 14.72 7.90
N VAL A 165 -4.34 14.92 7.58
CA VAL A 165 -5.00 16.22 7.76
C VAL A 165 -5.35 16.38 9.24
N ALA A 166 -4.91 17.49 9.86
CA ALA A 166 -5.31 17.81 11.22
C ALA A 166 -6.73 18.39 11.21
N GLY A 167 -7.58 17.99 12.16
CA GLY A 167 -8.94 18.51 12.29
C GLY A 167 -9.98 17.80 11.42
N ASP A 168 -10.95 18.55 10.91
CA ASP A 168 -12.13 18.11 10.15
C ASP A 168 -11.95 18.21 8.62
N GLY A 169 -10.74 18.49 8.15
CA GLY A 169 -10.45 18.59 6.72
C GLY A 169 -10.67 17.27 5.96
N ASN A 170 -11.07 17.38 4.70
CA ASN A 170 -11.25 16.23 3.82
C ASN A 170 -9.90 15.58 3.49
N ALA A 171 -9.90 14.25 3.43
CA ALA A 171 -8.76 13.49 2.93
C ALA A 171 -8.47 13.87 1.47
N LEU A 172 -7.19 14.07 1.17
CA LEU A 172 -6.67 14.38 -0.16
C LEU A 172 -6.27 13.07 -0.88
N ARG A 173 -5.67 13.21 -2.07
CA ARG A 173 -5.11 12.06 -2.77
C ARG A 173 -3.79 11.65 -2.12
N PRO A 174 -3.45 10.35 -2.05
CA PRO A 174 -2.15 9.92 -1.53
C PRO A 174 -1.01 10.58 -2.32
N PRO A 175 -0.10 11.33 -1.68
CA PRO A 175 1.04 11.97 -2.34
C PRO A 175 1.94 11.03 -3.14
N LEU A 176 2.02 9.76 -2.73
CA LEU A 176 2.74 8.72 -3.46
C LEU A 176 1.97 7.40 -3.32
N ALA A 177 1.81 6.64 -4.40
CA ALA A 177 1.14 5.35 -4.35
C ALA A 177 1.64 4.37 -5.41
N HIS A 178 1.74 3.10 -5.02
CA HIS A 178 1.90 1.95 -5.89
C HIS A 178 0.53 1.42 -6.25
N ARG A 179 0.28 1.24 -7.56
CA ARG A 179 -1.01 0.84 -8.08
C ARG A 179 -0.84 -0.23 -9.14
N LEU A 180 -1.77 -1.17 -9.18
CA LEU A 180 -2.12 -1.85 -10.43
C LEU A 180 -3.26 -1.07 -11.09
N ILE A 181 -3.04 -0.61 -12.31
CA ILE A 181 -4.06 0.04 -13.14
C ILE A 181 -4.13 -0.73 -14.44
N ASN A 182 -5.24 -1.41 -14.69
CA ASN A 182 -5.45 -2.24 -15.89
C ASN A 182 -4.31 -3.27 -16.08
N GLY A 183 -3.93 -3.95 -14.98
CA GLY A 183 -2.83 -4.91 -14.95
C GLY A 183 -1.41 -4.34 -15.03
N GLN A 184 -1.25 -3.01 -15.14
CA GLN A 184 0.07 -2.37 -15.17
C GLN A 184 0.45 -1.85 -13.79
N PHE A 185 1.70 -2.08 -13.39
CA PHE A 185 2.24 -1.46 -12.18
C PHE A 185 2.59 0.00 -12.46
N VAL A 186 2.09 0.90 -11.62
CA VAL A 186 2.24 2.35 -11.76
C VAL A 186 2.59 2.95 -10.41
N VAL A 187 3.57 3.84 -10.39
CA VAL A 187 3.82 4.72 -9.25
C VAL A 187 3.34 6.13 -9.58
N THR A 188 2.39 6.62 -8.78
CA THR A 188 1.76 7.93 -8.98
C THR A 188 2.13 8.91 -7.88
N LEU A 189 2.26 10.19 -8.22
CA LEU A 189 2.53 11.29 -7.31
C LEU A 189 1.42 12.35 -7.35
N TRP A 190 1.10 12.88 -6.17
CA TRP A 190 0.23 14.04 -5.98
C TRP A 190 0.92 15.14 -5.18
N ASN A 191 0.57 16.38 -5.49
CA ASN A 191 0.96 17.56 -4.73
C ASN A 191 -0.16 18.63 -4.76
N SER A 192 -0.01 19.70 -4.00
CA SER A 192 -1.00 20.79 -3.91
C SER A 192 -1.40 21.36 -5.27
N THR A 193 -0.44 21.60 -6.16
CA THR A 193 -0.69 22.18 -7.50
C THR A 193 -1.55 21.25 -8.35
N LEU A 194 -1.14 19.98 -8.48
CA LEU A 194 -1.88 18.97 -9.23
C LEU A 194 -3.29 18.78 -8.68
N TYR A 195 -3.43 18.77 -7.34
CA TYR A 195 -4.73 18.64 -6.70
C TYR A 195 -5.63 19.84 -6.99
N ALA A 196 -5.11 21.07 -6.88
CA ALA A 196 -5.88 22.29 -7.15
C ALA A 196 -6.34 22.40 -8.61
N GLU A 197 -5.44 22.11 -9.55
CA GLU A 197 -5.71 22.18 -10.99
C GLU A 197 -6.74 21.15 -11.45
N SER A 198 -6.63 19.91 -10.95
CA SER A 198 -7.55 18.81 -11.29
C SER A 198 -8.76 18.71 -10.38
N LYS A 199 -8.82 19.49 -9.30
CA LYS A 199 -9.78 19.33 -8.19
C LYS A 199 -9.77 17.91 -7.61
N GLY A 200 -8.60 17.27 -7.63
CA GLY A 200 -8.41 15.89 -7.17
C GLY A 200 -8.90 14.82 -8.15
N ASP A 201 -9.22 15.15 -9.39
CA ASP A 201 -9.63 14.18 -10.41
C ASP A 201 -8.41 13.55 -11.13
N GLY A 202 -8.51 12.24 -11.41
CA GLY A 202 -7.48 11.49 -12.14
C GLY A 202 -6.47 10.75 -11.25
N ASP A 203 -5.27 10.56 -11.79
CA ASP A 203 -4.20 9.74 -11.18
C ASP A 203 -3.00 10.53 -10.66
N GLY A 204 -2.95 11.84 -10.93
CA GLY A 204 -1.78 12.66 -10.65
C GLY A 204 -0.67 12.40 -11.67
N LEU A 205 0.57 12.69 -11.28
CA LEU A 205 1.73 12.48 -12.13
C LEU A 205 2.15 11.00 -12.07
N THR A 206 2.35 10.36 -13.22
CA THR A 206 2.98 9.03 -13.27
C THR A 206 4.50 9.17 -13.19
N LEU A 207 5.12 8.71 -12.11
CA LEU A 207 6.58 8.69 -11.96
C LEU A 207 7.22 7.47 -12.61
N PHE A 208 6.52 6.33 -12.59
CA PHE A 208 6.98 5.08 -13.17
C PHE A 208 5.81 4.24 -13.67
N ARG A 209 6.04 3.48 -14.74
CA ARG A 209 5.09 2.53 -15.30
C ARG A 209 5.81 1.28 -15.81
N GLU A 210 5.34 0.13 -15.37
CA GLU A 210 5.75 -1.17 -15.87
C GLU A 210 4.55 -1.87 -16.52
N PRO A 211 4.56 -2.05 -17.85
CA PRO A 211 3.43 -2.64 -18.57
C PRO A 211 3.16 -4.11 -18.21
N LYS A 212 4.17 -4.82 -17.69
CA LYS A 212 4.11 -6.23 -17.34
C LYS A 212 4.68 -6.44 -15.95
N PHE A 213 3.82 -6.33 -14.94
CA PHE A 213 4.21 -6.65 -13.57
C PHE A 213 4.35 -8.18 -13.42
N GLU A 214 5.50 -8.64 -12.94
CA GLU A 214 5.78 -10.07 -12.80
C GLU A 214 5.08 -10.62 -11.55
N LEU A 215 4.14 -11.56 -11.75
CA LEU A 215 3.43 -12.24 -10.67
C LEU A 215 4.21 -13.46 -10.17
N GLY A 216 3.97 -13.86 -8.92
CA GLY A 216 4.57 -15.04 -8.29
C GLY A 216 6.03 -14.87 -7.88
N VAL A 217 6.54 -13.63 -7.86
CA VAL A 217 7.87 -13.28 -7.38
C VAL A 217 7.77 -12.08 -6.44
N PHE A 218 8.71 -11.98 -5.50
CA PHE A 218 8.83 -10.78 -4.69
C PHE A 218 9.54 -9.67 -5.47
N HIS A 219 8.99 -8.46 -5.32
CA HIS A 219 9.60 -7.21 -5.71
C HIS A 219 9.98 -6.47 -4.45
N GLU A 220 11.20 -5.97 -4.40
CA GLU A 220 11.70 -5.23 -3.25
C GLU A 220 11.97 -3.79 -3.64
N TYR A 221 11.55 -2.88 -2.78
CA TYR A 221 11.64 -1.45 -3.00
C TYR A 221 12.40 -0.77 -1.87
N VAL A 222 13.23 0.20 -2.24
CA VAL A 222 13.79 1.21 -1.34
C VAL A 222 13.39 2.57 -1.86
N TYR A 223 12.91 3.43 -0.96
CA TYR A 223 12.59 4.81 -1.26
C TYR A 223 13.37 5.74 -0.35
N ARG A 224 13.89 6.81 -0.93
CA ARG A 224 14.34 8.03 -0.25
C ARG A 224 13.37 9.14 -0.61
N ILE A 225 12.72 9.73 0.37
CA ILE A 225 11.72 10.78 0.16
C ILE A 225 12.06 11.98 1.02
N LEU A 226 12.29 13.14 0.39
CA LEU A 226 12.27 14.43 1.07
C LEU A 226 10.90 15.06 0.84
N TRP A 227 10.10 15.10 1.90
CA TRP A 227 8.75 15.64 1.84
C TRP A 227 8.80 17.16 1.71
N SER A 228 8.38 17.71 0.59
CA SER A 228 8.23 19.16 0.48
C SER A 228 7.15 19.54 -0.53
N PRO A 229 6.18 20.39 -0.15
CA PRO A 229 5.16 20.89 -1.07
C PRO A 229 5.70 21.95 -2.04
N ASP A 230 6.98 22.32 -1.92
CA ASP A 230 7.70 23.24 -2.80
C ASP A 230 8.72 22.50 -3.69
N GLU A 231 9.48 23.25 -4.49
CA GLU A 231 10.47 22.71 -5.44
C GLU A 231 11.63 21.93 -4.81
N LYS A 232 11.73 21.83 -3.48
CA LYS A 232 12.79 21.10 -2.79
C LYS A 232 12.45 19.62 -2.57
N GLY A 233 11.22 19.20 -2.89
CA GLY A 233 10.81 17.82 -2.73
C GLY A 233 11.64 16.86 -3.59
N LEU A 234 11.81 15.63 -3.10
CA LEU A 234 12.56 14.60 -3.80
C LEU A 234 11.95 13.22 -3.56
N VAL A 235 11.90 12.42 -4.62
CA VAL A 235 11.64 10.98 -4.54
C VAL A 235 12.70 10.27 -5.36
N THR A 236 13.49 9.46 -4.68
CA THR A 236 14.34 8.48 -5.35
C THR A 236 13.85 7.08 -4.98
N GLY A 237 13.59 6.27 -6.00
CA GLY A 237 13.12 4.90 -5.84
C GLY A 237 14.11 3.93 -6.46
N TRP A 238 14.46 2.90 -5.71
CA TRP A 238 15.20 1.74 -6.19
C TRP A 238 14.36 0.50 -6.05
N ARG A 239 14.50 -0.42 -7.00
CA ARG A 239 13.84 -1.71 -6.97
C ARG A 239 14.79 -2.83 -7.37
N ARG A 240 14.46 -4.04 -6.95
CA ARG A 240 14.96 -5.27 -7.55
C ARG A 240 13.83 -6.28 -7.59
N THR A 241 13.91 -7.21 -8.53
CA THR A 241 12.84 -8.17 -8.83
C THR A 241 13.38 -9.60 -8.72
N LYS A 242 12.47 -10.59 -8.80
CA LYS A 242 12.82 -12.02 -8.78
C LYS A 242 13.48 -12.47 -7.48
N CYS A 243 12.99 -11.89 -6.40
CA CYS A 243 13.31 -12.31 -5.06
C CYS A 243 12.60 -13.63 -4.76
N LEU A 244 13.34 -14.61 -4.24
CA LEU A 244 12.76 -15.87 -3.76
C LEU A 244 12.23 -15.70 -2.33
N LEU A 245 11.10 -16.33 -2.06
CA LEU A 245 10.29 -16.20 -0.84
C LEU A 245 11.01 -16.56 0.47
N VAL A 246 12.08 -17.36 0.37
CA VAL A 246 12.72 -18.05 1.50
C VAL A 246 13.98 -17.36 2.00
N LYS A 247 14.33 -16.21 1.46
CA LYS A 247 15.52 -15.48 1.90
C LYS A 247 15.11 -14.13 2.45
N ALA A 248 15.50 -13.86 3.69
CA ALA A 248 15.35 -12.56 4.37
C ALA A 248 15.97 -11.39 3.60
N THR A 249 16.75 -11.67 2.55
CA THR A 249 17.20 -10.67 1.58
C THR A 249 17.13 -11.26 0.17
N CYS A 250 16.70 -10.49 -0.82
CA CYS A 250 16.85 -10.93 -2.21
C CYS A 250 18.34 -11.01 -2.54
N GLU A 251 18.88 -12.21 -2.71
CA GLU A 251 20.28 -12.38 -3.13
C GLU A 251 20.42 -12.29 -4.66
N THR A 252 19.30 -12.44 -5.37
CA THR A 252 19.22 -12.41 -6.83
C THR A 252 18.62 -11.08 -7.29
N GLY A 253 19.33 -10.39 -8.20
CA GLY A 253 18.87 -9.14 -8.80
C GLY A 253 19.71 -7.93 -8.40
N ALA A 254 20.19 -7.20 -9.40
CA ALA A 254 20.83 -5.91 -9.18
C ALA A 254 19.77 -4.87 -8.79
N TRP A 255 20.11 -3.99 -7.85
CA TRP A 255 19.30 -2.81 -7.58
C TRP A 255 19.31 -1.88 -8.79
N GLU A 256 18.13 -1.46 -9.20
CA GLU A 256 17.89 -0.51 -10.28
C GLU A 256 17.20 0.73 -9.70
N LYS A 257 17.71 1.91 -10.03
CA LYS A 257 16.97 3.16 -9.78
C LYS A 257 15.88 3.29 -10.84
N PHE A 258 14.63 3.33 -10.41
CA PHE A 258 13.45 3.39 -11.30
C PHE A 258 12.66 4.71 -11.16
N ILE A 259 12.94 5.49 -10.11
CA ILE A 259 12.40 6.84 -9.90
C ILE A 259 13.54 7.77 -9.50
N ASP A 260 13.60 8.95 -10.13
CA ASP A 260 14.50 10.06 -9.80
C ASP A 260 13.74 11.37 -10.05
N TYR A 261 12.95 11.78 -9.07
CA TYR A 261 12.06 12.95 -9.16
C TYR A 261 12.54 14.05 -8.23
N LYS A 262 12.52 15.29 -8.74
CA LYS A 262 12.74 16.52 -7.99
C LYS A 262 11.61 17.49 -8.29
N GLY A 263 11.08 18.12 -7.25
CA GLY A 263 9.96 19.05 -7.34
C GLY A 263 8.93 18.81 -6.23
N PRO A 264 7.78 19.49 -6.27
CA PRO A 264 6.76 19.41 -5.22
C PRO A 264 6.23 17.98 -5.02
N ILE A 265 6.22 17.52 -3.77
CA ILE A 265 5.58 16.29 -3.32
C ILE A 265 4.75 16.56 -2.07
N GLY A 266 3.48 16.12 -2.10
CA GLY A 266 2.58 16.30 -0.97
C GLY A 266 2.02 17.72 -0.86
N TYR A 267 1.62 18.11 0.34
CA TYR A 267 0.69 19.22 0.57
C TYR A 267 1.22 20.24 1.59
N SER A 268 0.84 21.51 1.44
CA SER A 268 1.29 22.61 2.29
C SER A 268 0.72 22.56 3.70
N ASP A 269 -0.57 22.24 3.83
CA ASP A 269 -1.35 22.45 5.06
C ASP A 269 -1.82 21.13 5.69
N ILE A 270 -0.86 20.26 6.02
CA ILE A 270 -1.13 18.95 6.61
C ILE A 270 -0.23 18.70 7.82
N GLY A 271 -0.66 17.80 8.70
CA GLY A 271 0.09 17.42 9.90
C GLY A 271 1.15 16.34 9.69
N GLY A 272 1.37 15.89 8.45
CA GLY A 272 2.42 14.97 8.05
C GLY A 272 1.97 13.86 7.10
N TYR A 273 2.83 12.90 6.82
CA TYR A 273 2.60 11.79 5.90
C TYR A 273 2.87 10.45 6.58
N TYR A 274 1.97 9.51 6.43
CA TYR A 274 2.14 8.16 6.94
C TYR A 274 2.10 7.13 5.82
N PHE A 275 2.80 6.02 6.01
CA PHE A 275 2.82 4.92 5.04
C PHE A 275 1.72 3.90 5.33
N LYS A 276 1.20 3.29 4.27
CA LYS A 276 0.32 2.12 4.30
C LYS A 276 0.76 1.11 3.25
N TYR A 277 0.60 -0.16 3.56
CA TYR A 277 0.82 -1.26 2.63
C TYR A 277 -0.21 -2.37 2.85
N GLY A 278 -0.46 -3.14 1.79
CA GLY A 278 -1.58 -4.05 1.65
C GLY A 278 -2.60 -3.56 0.61
N LEU A 279 -3.70 -4.30 0.49
CA LEU A 279 -4.66 -4.13 -0.59
C LEU A 279 -5.71 -3.05 -0.31
N TYR A 280 -5.96 -2.18 -1.29
CA TYR A 280 -7.10 -1.27 -1.28
C TYR A 280 -7.69 -1.02 -2.67
N THR A 281 -9.02 -1.10 -2.77
CA THR A 281 -9.75 -0.69 -3.98
C THR A 281 -11.12 -0.09 -3.67
N THR A 282 -11.56 0.83 -4.53
CA THR A 282 -12.93 1.34 -4.58
C THR A 282 -13.75 0.73 -5.71
N HIS A 283 -13.11 -0.09 -6.55
CA HIS A 283 -13.73 -0.71 -7.72
C HIS A 283 -14.32 -2.06 -7.35
N LYS A 284 -15.31 -2.50 -8.13
CA LYS A 284 -15.81 -3.87 -8.04
C LYS A 284 -14.77 -4.84 -8.58
N PHE A 285 -14.76 -6.02 -7.99
CA PHE A 285 -13.93 -7.16 -8.35
C PHE A 285 -14.69 -8.43 -7.99
N ASP A 286 -14.41 -9.52 -8.69
CA ASP A 286 -15.24 -10.74 -8.64
C ASP A 286 -14.53 -11.94 -8.01
N GLN A 287 -13.24 -11.82 -7.69
CA GLN A 287 -12.41 -12.87 -7.10
C GLN A 287 -11.56 -12.30 -5.95
N PRO A 288 -11.29 -13.07 -4.89
CA PRO A 288 -10.42 -12.62 -3.81
C PRO A 288 -9.07 -12.13 -4.34
N MET A 289 -8.55 -11.06 -3.75
CA MET A 289 -7.22 -10.54 -4.06
C MET A 289 -6.31 -10.78 -2.88
N ILE A 290 -5.11 -11.30 -3.16
CA ILE A 290 -4.12 -11.66 -2.16
C ILE A 290 -2.81 -10.94 -2.46
N GLU A 291 -2.21 -10.37 -1.43
CA GLU A 291 -0.87 -9.77 -1.49
C GLU A 291 -0.05 -10.32 -0.33
N TYR A 292 1.21 -10.62 -0.61
CA TYR A 292 2.18 -10.99 0.39
C TYR A 292 3.16 -9.84 0.59
N ALA A 293 3.39 -9.44 1.84
CA ALA A 293 4.34 -8.38 2.16
C ALA A 293 5.39 -8.84 3.17
N LEU A 294 6.60 -8.31 3.03
CA LEU A 294 7.78 -8.65 3.83
C LEU A 294 8.60 -7.39 4.18
N ASP A 295 9.33 -7.49 5.29
CA ASP A 295 10.45 -6.62 5.65
C ASP A 295 10.20 -5.11 5.53
N TYR A 296 9.01 -4.67 5.96
CA TYR A 296 8.76 -3.24 6.10
C TYR A 296 9.71 -2.62 7.13
N ALA A 297 10.44 -1.60 6.71
CA ALA A 297 11.27 -0.76 7.56
C ALA A 297 11.16 0.70 7.13
N ARG A 298 11.26 1.60 8.12
CA ARG A 298 11.37 3.04 7.91
C ARG A 298 12.41 3.63 8.84
N GLY A 299 13.16 4.60 8.36
CA GLY A 299 14.03 5.41 9.22
C GLY A 299 14.63 6.62 8.52
N PRO A 300 15.55 7.34 9.18
CA PRO A 300 16.10 8.60 8.67
C PRO A 300 17.21 8.41 7.62
N THR A 301 17.73 7.19 7.44
CA THR A 301 18.87 6.92 6.54
C THR A 301 18.73 5.59 5.81
N ALA A 302 19.47 5.40 4.72
CA ALA A 302 19.56 4.12 4.03
C ALA A 302 19.92 2.95 4.98
N ASN A 303 20.91 3.16 5.86
CA ASN A 303 21.33 2.15 6.83
C ASN A 303 20.22 1.78 7.81
N SER A 304 19.38 2.72 8.22
CA SER A 304 18.27 2.45 9.16
C SER A 304 17.18 1.55 8.57
N VAL A 305 17.14 1.40 7.25
CA VAL A 305 16.25 0.45 6.55
C VAL A 305 17.04 -0.70 5.92
N ASN A 306 18.27 -0.94 6.38
CA ASN A 306 19.18 -1.96 5.85
C ASN A 306 19.45 -1.85 4.34
N ALA A 307 19.28 -0.67 3.73
CA ALA A 307 19.67 -0.40 2.36
C ALA A 307 21.18 -0.07 2.33
N VAL A 308 22.00 -1.09 2.08
CA VAL A 308 23.46 -1.00 2.12
C VAL A 308 24.07 -1.05 0.71
N GLY A 309 25.19 -0.34 0.53
CA GLY A 309 25.92 -0.27 -0.73
C GLY A 309 26.01 1.14 -1.31
N ALA A 310 26.97 1.35 -2.21
CA ALA A 310 27.30 2.66 -2.76
C ALA A 310 26.11 3.34 -3.48
N LEU A 311 25.16 2.54 -4.00
CA LEU A 311 23.98 3.04 -4.69
C LEU A 311 23.06 3.88 -3.79
N PHE A 312 23.07 3.64 -2.47
CA PHE A 312 22.18 4.29 -1.51
C PHE A 312 22.83 5.43 -0.73
N GLN A 313 24.09 5.76 -1.00
CA GLN A 313 24.84 6.77 -0.23
C GLN A 313 24.73 8.20 -0.76
N ASN A 314 23.98 8.43 -1.85
CA ASN A 314 23.87 9.72 -2.54
C ASN A 314 22.51 10.38 -2.38
#